data_AF-A0A920V1B7-F1
#
_entry.id   AF-A0A920V1B7-F1
#
_cell.length_a   1.000
_cell.length_b   1.000
_cell.length_c   1.000
_cell.angle_alpha   90.00
_cell.angle_beta   90.00
_cell.angle_gamma   90.00
#
_symmetry.space_group_name_H-M   'P 1'
#
loop_
_entity.id
_entity.type
_entity.pdbx_description
1 polymer ?
#
loop_
_entity_poly.entity_id
_entity_poly.type
_entity_poly.pdbx_seq_one_letter_code
_entity_poly.pdbx_strand_id
1 'polypeptide(L)'
;MTGSTRPPDKDFVVRSLSPAGGLSRKNFVQRRELLTQFEKIRGGADPVATASWSAFHDSAFDLVAGEKTGSAFDLEQEDEATRRRYGYHRSGQSALLARRLVERGVTFVTLIDPGVGLSSSGWDFHKTLEAHTKTASPPMDLAVTTLINDLHERGLDKKVLVVVWGEFGRTPKINKNGGRDHWADVQSVMMAGGNYRHGR
;
A
#
# COMPACT_ATOMS: atom_id res chain seq x y z
N MET A 1 6.16 -30.89 -10.96
CA MET A 1 6.09 -29.71 -11.85
C MET A 1 4.63 -29.49 -12.25
N THR A 2 3.94 -28.58 -11.59
CA THR A 2 2.73 -27.89 -12.08
C THR A 2 2.68 -26.56 -11.32
N GLY A 3 3.37 -25.56 -11.87
CA GLY A 3 3.37 -24.20 -11.33
C GLY A 3 1.99 -23.61 -11.52
N SER A 4 1.22 -23.53 -10.44
CA SER A 4 0.03 -22.68 -10.37
C SER A 4 0.51 -21.23 -10.27
N THR A 5 0.82 -20.63 -11.41
CA THR A 5 0.96 -19.18 -11.51
C THR A 5 -0.44 -18.60 -11.34
N ARG A 6 -0.70 -17.99 -10.18
CA ARG A 6 -1.88 -17.14 -9.97
C ARG A 6 -1.99 -16.20 -11.19
N PRO A 7 -3.19 -16.04 -11.79
CA PRO A 7 -3.34 -15.16 -12.93
C PRO A 7 -2.84 -13.75 -12.57
N PRO A 8 -2.23 -13.03 -13.53
CA PRO A 8 -1.81 -11.66 -13.30
C PRO A 8 -2.99 -10.85 -12.74
N ASP A 9 -2.72 -10.04 -11.72
CA ASP A 9 -3.73 -9.20 -11.06
C ASP A 9 -4.06 -8.00 -11.97
N LYS A 10 -4.63 -8.31 -13.13
CA LYS A 10 -5.02 -7.34 -14.17
C LYS A 10 -6.11 -6.41 -13.65
N ASP A 11 -6.97 -6.96 -12.79
CA ASP A 11 -8.14 -6.31 -12.17
C ASP A 11 -7.82 -5.90 -10.72
N PHE A 12 -6.62 -5.38 -10.46
CA PHE A 12 -6.24 -4.92 -9.12
C PHE A 12 -7.18 -3.80 -8.66
N VAL A 13 -8.01 -4.11 -7.66
CA VAL A 13 -8.91 -3.15 -7.02
C VAL A 13 -8.71 -3.20 -5.51
N VAL A 14 -8.57 -2.02 -4.89
CA VAL A 14 -8.58 -1.90 -3.43
C VAL A 14 -10.00 -2.13 -2.93
N ARG A 15 -10.27 -3.36 -2.45
CA ARG A 15 -11.61 -3.84 -2.05
C ARG A 15 -12.32 -2.96 -1.01
N SER A 16 -11.57 -2.19 -0.21
CA SER A 16 -12.12 -1.33 0.86
C SER A 16 -12.59 0.05 0.40
N LEU A 17 -12.45 0.40 -0.89
CA LEU A 17 -12.82 1.72 -1.42
C LEU A 17 -14.02 1.68 -2.36
N SER A 18 -14.54 0.49 -2.66
CA SER A 18 -15.86 0.37 -3.25
C SER A 18 -16.89 0.75 -2.19
N PRO A 19 -17.79 1.70 -2.45
CA PRO A 19 -18.82 2.07 -1.48
C PRO A 19 -19.63 0.82 -1.07
N ALA A 20 -19.76 0.59 0.23
CA ALA A 20 -20.46 -0.57 0.76
C ALA A 20 -21.89 -0.66 0.17
N GLY A 21 -22.26 -1.83 -0.36
CA GLY A 21 -23.62 -2.11 -0.81
C GLY A 21 -24.05 -1.47 -2.14
N GLY A 22 -23.12 -1.20 -3.07
CA GLY A 22 -23.49 -0.72 -4.43
C GLY A 22 -23.89 0.75 -4.49
N LEU A 23 -23.45 1.55 -3.51
CA LEU A 23 -23.64 3.00 -3.54
C LEU A 23 -22.78 3.59 -4.67
N SER A 24 -23.38 4.38 -5.55
CA SER A 24 -22.62 5.14 -6.53
C SER A 24 -21.84 6.26 -5.83
N ARG A 25 -20.76 6.75 -6.45
CA ARG A 25 -20.03 7.95 -5.99
C ARG A 25 -20.98 9.13 -5.74
N LYS A 26 -21.99 9.29 -6.61
CA LYS A 26 -23.03 10.33 -6.48
C LYS A 26 -23.83 10.18 -5.18
N ASN A 27 -24.25 8.96 -4.84
CA ASN A 27 -24.99 8.69 -3.60
C ASN A 27 -24.11 8.94 -2.37
N PHE A 28 -22.81 8.67 -2.47
CA PHE A 28 -21.86 8.90 -1.39
C PHE A 28 -21.64 10.41 -1.13
N VAL A 29 -21.53 11.21 -2.20
CA VAL A 29 -21.45 12.68 -2.12
C VAL A 29 -22.71 13.29 -1.49
N GLN A 30 -23.90 12.87 -1.94
CA GLN A 30 -25.17 13.35 -1.39
C GLN A 30 -25.34 13.05 0.10
N ARG A 31 -24.84 11.89 0.56
CA ARG A 31 -24.86 11.54 1.99
C ARG A 31 -23.92 12.42 2.82
N ARG A 32 -22.75 12.82 2.28
CA ARG A 32 -21.87 13.80 2.96
C ARG A 32 -22.56 15.15 3.08
N GLU A 33 -23.19 15.63 2.02
CA GLU A 33 -23.94 16.89 2.04
C GLU A 33 -25.06 16.87 3.11
N LEU A 34 -25.84 15.79 3.17
CA LEU A 34 -26.88 15.60 4.19
C LEU A 34 -26.31 15.54 5.60
N LEU A 35 -25.17 14.85 5.80
CA LEU A 35 -24.50 14.77 7.11
C LEU A 35 -24.04 16.16 7.56
N THR A 36 -23.41 16.93 6.67
CA THR A 36 -22.98 18.32 6.96
C THR A 36 -24.17 19.22 7.29
N GLN A 37 -25.31 19.04 6.62
CA GLN A 37 -26.55 19.76 6.96
C GLN A 37 -27.07 19.36 8.34
N PHE A 38 -27.05 18.07 8.68
CA PHE A 38 -27.50 17.58 10.00
C PHE A 38 -26.58 18.04 11.14
N GLU A 39 -25.26 18.07 10.93
CA GLU A 39 -24.29 18.60 11.89
C GLU A 39 -24.49 20.10 12.14
N LYS A 40 -24.79 20.89 11.09
CA LYS A 40 -25.16 22.31 11.23
C LYS A 40 -26.43 22.50 12.06
N ILE A 41 -27.39 21.60 11.97
CA ILE A 41 -28.64 21.65 12.76
C ILE A 41 -28.40 21.22 14.21
N ARG A 42 -27.49 20.26 14.45
CA ARG A 42 -27.29 19.66 15.77
C ARG A 42 -26.59 20.57 16.78
N GLY A 43 -25.85 21.59 16.34
CA GLY A 43 -25.49 22.79 17.11
C GLY A 43 -24.89 22.65 18.52
N GLY A 44 -24.45 21.47 18.98
CA GLY A 44 -24.18 21.26 20.41
C GLY A 44 -23.37 20.03 20.83
N ALA A 45 -22.52 19.48 19.96
CA ALA A 45 -21.51 18.51 20.39
C ALA A 45 -20.17 19.23 20.65
N ASP A 46 -19.38 18.71 21.60
CA ASP A 46 -18.06 19.26 21.98
C ASP A 46 -17.25 19.67 20.74
N PRO A 47 -16.95 20.97 20.56
CA PRO A 47 -16.33 21.49 19.33
C PRO A 47 -15.01 20.79 18.99
N VAL A 48 -14.26 20.35 20.00
CA VAL A 48 -12.93 19.74 19.83
C VAL A 48 -13.05 18.30 19.33
N ALA A 49 -13.94 17.51 19.94
CA ALA A 49 -14.22 16.15 19.49
C ALA A 49 -14.84 16.15 18.08
N THR A 50 -15.79 17.05 17.82
CA THR A 50 -16.47 17.15 16.52
C THR A 50 -15.52 17.58 15.40
N ALA A 51 -14.60 18.51 15.67
CA ALA A 51 -13.59 18.96 14.70
C ALA A 51 -12.58 17.85 14.34
N SER A 52 -12.11 17.08 15.32
CA SER A 52 -11.19 15.96 15.05
C SER A 52 -11.88 14.86 14.25
N TRP A 53 -13.11 14.49 14.61
CA TRP A 53 -13.89 13.48 13.87
C TRP A 53 -14.22 13.93 12.45
N SER A 54 -14.60 15.20 12.26
CA SER A 54 -14.84 15.81 10.95
C SER A 54 -13.58 15.79 10.07
N ALA A 55 -12.40 16.11 10.61
CA ALA A 55 -11.15 16.08 9.84
C ALA A 55 -10.76 14.66 9.36
N PHE A 56 -10.97 13.62 10.19
CA PHE A 56 -10.77 12.24 9.77
C PHE A 56 -11.78 11.80 8.72
N HIS A 57 -13.06 12.16 8.87
CA HIS A 57 -14.11 11.87 7.90
C HIS A 57 -13.87 12.58 6.56
N ASP A 58 -13.41 13.83 6.60
CA ASP A 58 -13.09 14.60 5.40
C ASP A 58 -11.90 14.01 4.66
N SER A 59 -10.84 13.61 5.38
CA SER A 59 -9.68 12.94 4.80
C SER A 59 -10.04 11.59 4.19
N ALA A 60 -10.86 10.78 4.88
CA ALA A 60 -11.34 9.50 4.37
C ALA A 60 -12.26 9.68 3.16
N PHE A 61 -13.12 10.71 3.18
CA PHE A 61 -13.97 11.03 2.04
C PHE A 61 -13.14 11.51 0.86
N ASP A 62 -12.16 12.37 1.05
CA ASP A 62 -11.31 12.86 -0.04
C ASP A 62 -10.48 11.71 -0.65
N LEU A 63 -10.06 10.74 0.16
CA LEU A 63 -9.41 9.51 -0.30
C LEU A 63 -10.34 8.65 -1.17
N VAL A 64 -11.60 8.45 -0.76
CA VAL A 64 -12.57 7.55 -1.43
C VAL A 64 -13.28 8.23 -2.60
N ALA A 65 -13.69 9.48 -2.44
CA ALA A 65 -14.65 10.18 -3.29
C ALA A 65 -14.12 11.51 -3.86
N GLY A 66 -12.99 12.02 -3.37
CA GLY A 66 -12.35 13.22 -3.90
C GLY A 66 -11.88 13.01 -5.35
N GLU A 67 -12.07 14.00 -6.24
CA GLU A 67 -11.67 13.88 -7.65
C GLU A 67 -10.16 13.66 -7.82
N LYS A 68 -9.35 14.31 -6.97
CA LYS A 68 -7.89 14.26 -7.04
C LYS A 68 -7.33 12.91 -6.60
N THR A 69 -7.84 12.33 -5.51
CA THR A 69 -7.30 11.09 -4.92
C THR A 69 -8.03 9.86 -5.44
N GLY A 70 -9.33 9.94 -5.73
CA GLY A 70 -10.11 8.83 -6.28
C GLY A 70 -9.57 8.34 -7.63
N SER A 71 -9.07 9.25 -8.48
CA SER A 71 -8.43 8.88 -9.76
C SER A 71 -7.08 8.17 -9.58
N ALA A 72 -6.41 8.28 -8.41
CA ALA A 72 -5.18 7.54 -8.16
C ALA A 72 -5.42 6.02 -8.14
N PHE A 73 -6.61 5.57 -7.71
CA PHE A 73 -7.00 4.15 -7.64
C PHE A 73 -7.31 3.53 -8.99
N ASP A 74 -7.54 4.35 -10.02
CA ASP A 74 -7.70 3.88 -11.38
C ASP A 74 -6.32 3.73 -12.04
N LEU A 75 -5.77 2.51 -11.93
CA LEU A 75 -4.48 2.16 -12.52
C LEU A 75 -4.53 2.03 -14.04
N GLU A 76 -5.72 1.98 -14.66
CA GLU A 76 -5.85 1.90 -16.11
C GLU A 76 -5.47 3.22 -16.80
N GLN A 77 -5.42 4.32 -16.04
CA GLN A 77 -4.91 5.60 -16.52
C GLN A 77 -3.38 5.64 -16.68
N GLU A 78 -2.66 4.61 -16.22
CA GLU A 78 -1.22 4.47 -16.46
C GLU A 78 -0.95 3.82 -17.79
N ASP A 79 0.10 4.26 -18.47
CA ASP A 79 0.54 3.63 -19.69
C ASP A 79 0.95 2.17 -19.44
N GLU A 80 0.76 1.32 -20.46
CA GLU A 80 1.02 -0.12 -20.35
C GLU A 80 2.49 -0.42 -20.03
N ALA A 81 3.43 0.40 -20.52
CA ALA A 81 4.85 0.19 -20.24
C ALA A 81 5.13 0.41 -18.75
N THR A 82 4.57 1.45 -18.14
CA THR A 82 4.66 1.69 -16.68
C THR A 82 4.02 0.55 -15.89
N ARG A 83 2.79 0.12 -16.23
CA ARG A 83 2.16 -1.03 -15.54
C ARG A 83 3.01 -2.29 -15.64
N ARG A 84 3.61 -2.55 -16.80
CA ARG A 84 4.50 -3.68 -17.03
C ARG A 84 5.82 -3.58 -16.24
N ARG A 85 6.41 -2.39 -16.11
CA ARG A 85 7.63 -2.16 -15.30
C ARG A 85 7.43 -2.54 -13.84
N TYR A 86 6.25 -2.23 -13.28
CA TYR A 86 5.89 -2.62 -11.91
C TYR A 86 5.52 -4.11 -11.80
N GLY A 87 5.09 -4.74 -12.90
CA GLY A 87 4.65 -6.12 -12.94
C GLY A 87 3.18 -6.28 -12.54
N TYR A 88 2.48 -7.21 -13.20
CA TYR A 88 1.06 -7.52 -12.94
C TYR A 88 0.88 -8.49 -11.77
N HIS A 89 1.52 -8.16 -10.65
CA HIS A 89 1.35 -8.85 -9.37
C HIS A 89 1.03 -7.82 -8.29
N ARG A 90 0.41 -8.29 -7.21
CA ARG A 90 -0.12 -7.43 -6.14
C ARG A 90 0.92 -6.46 -5.57
N SER A 91 2.17 -6.89 -5.34
CA SER A 91 3.24 -6.02 -4.84
C SER A 91 3.52 -4.85 -5.80
N GLY A 92 3.60 -5.14 -7.10
CA GLY A 92 3.87 -4.15 -8.15
C GLY A 92 2.73 -3.17 -8.32
N GLN A 93 1.50 -3.66 -8.46
CA GLN A 93 0.32 -2.79 -8.60
C GLN A 93 0.06 -1.96 -7.33
N SER A 94 0.36 -2.49 -6.14
CA SER A 94 0.28 -1.72 -4.89
C SER A 94 1.34 -0.61 -4.82
N ALA A 95 2.57 -0.88 -5.27
CA ALA A 95 3.63 0.13 -5.35
C ALA A 95 3.30 1.22 -6.39
N LEU A 96 2.77 0.85 -7.54
CA LEU A 96 2.28 1.79 -8.56
C LEU A 96 1.17 2.70 -8.01
N LEU A 97 0.21 2.12 -7.30
CA LEU A 97 -0.84 2.89 -6.63
C LEU A 97 -0.25 3.85 -5.60
N ALA A 98 0.71 3.41 -4.78
CA ALA A 98 1.37 4.29 -3.82
C ALA A 98 2.04 5.48 -4.49
N ARG A 99 2.74 5.27 -5.61
CA ARG A 99 3.32 6.36 -6.41
C ARG A 99 2.25 7.35 -6.85
N ARG A 100 1.14 6.87 -7.42
CA ARG A 100 0.02 7.73 -7.84
C ARG A 100 -0.58 8.52 -6.67
N LEU A 101 -0.75 7.90 -5.50
CA LEU A 101 -1.26 8.58 -4.30
C LEU A 101 -0.31 9.70 -3.87
N VAL A 102 1.00 9.45 -3.87
CA VAL A 102 2.02 10.45 -3.53
C VAL A 102 2.00 11.62 -4.51
N GLU A 103 1.87 11.37 -5.82
CA GLU A 103 1.73 12.44 -6.82
C GLU A 103 0.47 13.29 -6.63
N ARG A 104 -0.58 12.70 -6.05
CA ARG A 104 -1.81 13.41 -5.69
C ARG A 104 -1.77 14.06 -4.30
N GLY A 105 -0.61 14.07 -3.66
CA GLY A 105 -0.37 14.78 -2.41
C GLY A 105 -0.65 13.98 -1.15
N VAL A 106 -0.86 12.67 -1.24
CA VAL A 106 -0.95 11.82 -0.05
C VAL A 106 0.43 11.76 0.62
N THR A 107 0.48 12.17 1.88
CA THR A 107 1.74 12.37 2.62
C THR A 107 2.25 11.10 3.30
N PHE A 108 1.41 10.08 3.45
CA PHE A 108 1.77 8.82 4.09
C PHE A 108 1.00 7.66 3.46
N VAL A 109 1.71 6.64 2.97
CA VAL A 109 1.14 5.46 2.32
C VAL A 109 1.78 4.21 2.91
N THR A 110 0.95 3.30 3.44
CA THR A 110 1.41 2.00 3.94
C THR A 110 1.06 0.92 2.95
N LEU A 111 2.07 0.12 2.56
CA LEU A 111 1.91 -1.07 1.75
C LEU A 111 2.21 -2.31 2.58
N ILE A 112 1.34 -3.32 2.46
CA ILE A 112 1.58 -4.65 3.05
C ILE A 112 1.84 -5.60 1.91
N ASP A 113 3.10 -6.04 1.78
CA ASP A 113 3.46 -7.03 0.78
C ASP A 113 2.79 -8.39 1.12
N PRO A 114 2.11 -9.03 0.15
CA PRO A 114 1.41 -10.29 0.39
C PRO A 114 2.30 -11.50 0.66
N GLY A 115 3.59 -11.46 0.33
CA GLY A 115 4.49 -12.60 0.36
C GLY A 115 3.92 -13.86 -0.30
N VAL A 116 4.16 -15.04 0.30
CA VAL A 116 3.60 -16.33 -0.13
C VAL A 116 2.39 -16.71 0.72
N GLY A 117 1.26 -17.02 0.06
CA GLY A 117 0.06 -17.56 0.69
C GLY A 117 -1.16 -16.65 0.61
N LEU A 118 -2.22 -17.02 1.35
CA LEU A 118 -3.46 -16.25 1.51
C LEU A 118 -3.62 -15.65 2.92
N SER A 119 -2.72 -15.98 3.85
CA SER A 119 -2.74 -15.44 5.20
C SER A 119 -2.11 -14.05 5.26
N SER A 120 -2.46 -13.29 6.31
CA SER A 120 -1.95 -11.96 6.63
C SER A 120 -0.44 -11.89 6.94
N SER A 121 0.29 -12.99 6.80
CA SER A 121 1.69 -13.13 7.22
C SER A 121 2.51 -13.82 6.14
N GLY A 122 2.49 -13.28 4.93
CA GLY A 122 3.15 -13.84 3.74
C GLY A 122 4.67 -14.00 3.82
N TRP A 123 5.30 -13.52 4.89
CA TRP A 123 6.74 -13.60 5.14
C TRP A 123 7.09 -14.43 6.38
N ASP A 124 6.13 -15.15 6.97
CA ASP A 124 6.32 -15.94 8.19
C ASP A 124 6.79 -17.37 7.94
N PHE A 125 8.00 -17.50 7.39
CA PHE A 125 8.53 -18.78 6.91
C PHE A 125 9.21 -19.62 8.02
N HIS A 126 8.39 -20.29 8.84
CA HIS A 126 8.85 -21.29 9.82
C HIS A 126 9.16 -22.66 9.21
N LYS A 127 8.85 -22.85 7.93
CA LYS A 127 9.15 -24.05 7.13
C LYS A 127 9.45 -23.64 5.69
N THR A 128 10.11 -24.52 4.93
CA THR A 128 10.30 -24.40 3.47
C THR A 128 10.78 -23.02 2.99
N LEU A 129 11.69 -22.41 3.75
CA LEU A 129 12.17 -21.03 3.55
C LEU A 129 12.61 -20.79 2.12
N GLU A 130 13.46 -21.66 1.58
CA GLU A 130 14.04 -21.49 0.24
C GLU A 130 12.97 -21.39 -0.85
N ALA A 131 11.97 -22.28 -0.83
CA ALA A 131 10.89 -22.30 -1.81
C ALA A 131 10.03 -21.02 -1.72
N HIS A 132 9.72 -20.61 -0.49
CA HIS A 132 8.92 -19.41 -0.26
C HIS A 132 9.66 -18.13 -0.63
N THR A 133 10.92 -17.97 -0.24
CA THR A 133 11.76 -16.83 -0.62
C THR A 133 11.94 -16.73 -2.13
N LYS A 134 12.17 -17.86 -2.82
CA LYS A 134 12.24 -17.89 -4.30
C LYS A 134 10.95 -17.43 -4.98
N THR A 135 9.81 -17.50 -4.29
CA THR A 135 8.51 -17.08 -4.82
C THR A 135 8.17 -15.64 -4.43
N ALA A 136 8.38 -15.24 -3.17
CA ALA A 136 7.99 -13.92 -2.67
C ALA A 136 9.02 -12.81 -2.94
N SER A 137 10.32 -13.13 -2.95
CA SER A 137 11.35 -12.10 -3.12
C SER A 137 11.34 -11.44 -4.50
N PRO A 138 11.22 -12.15 -5.64
CA PRO A 138 11.23 -11.49 -6.95
C PRO A 138 10.15 -10.41 -7.14
N PRO A 139 8.85 -10.64 -6.84
CA PRO A 139 7.84 -9.58 -7.01
C PRO A 139 8.01 -8.41 -6.03
N MET A 140 8.48 -8.66 -4.81
CA MET A 140 8.79 -7.60 -3.85
C MET A 140 9.96 -6.75 -4.33
N ASP A 141 11.06 -7.39 -4.72
CA ASP A 141 12.29 -6.74 -5.20
C ASP A 141 12.02 -5.87 -6.43
N LEU A 142 11.26 -6.40 -7.40
CA LEU A 142 10.84 -5.65 -8.57
C LEU A 142 9.97 -4.45 -8.19
N ALA A 143 8.97 -4.63 -7.32
CA ALA A 143 8.07 -3.55 -6.93
C ALA A 143 8.81 -2.41 -6.21
N VAL A 144 9.70 -2.75 -5.28
CA VAL A 144 10.48 -1.78 -4.50
C VAL A 144 11.48 -1.04 -5.38
N THR A 145 12.25 -1.78 -6.20
CA THR A 145 13.25 -1.19 -7.09
C THR A 145 12.60 -0.29 -8.13
N THR A 146 11.50 -0.75 -8.75
CA THR A 146 10.75 0.06 -9.73
C THR A 146 10.16 1.32 -9.08
N LEU A 147 9.60 1.23 -7.87
CA LEU A 147 9.08 2.40 -7.16
C LEU A 147 10.17 3.44 -6.90
N ILE A 148 11.32 3.02 -6.38
CA ILE A 148 12.45 3.92 -6.11
C ILE A 148 12.91 4.61 -7.40
N ASN A 149 13.10 3.84 -8.47
CA ASN A 149 13.52 4.39 -9.76
C ASN A 149 12.49 5.35 -10.35
N ASP A 150 11.20 5.01 -10.31
CA ASP A 150 10.11 5.86 -10.82
C ASP A 150 10.00 7.18 -10.02
N LEU A 151 10.23 7.14 -8.70
CA LEU A 151 10.32 8.36 -7.89
C LEU A 151 11.52 9.23 -8.27
N HIS A 152 12.67 8.63 -8.58
CA HIS A 152 13.84 9.36 -9.11
C HIS A 152 13.57 9.98 -10.48
N GLU A 153 13.02 9.22 -11.43
CA GLU A 153 12.68 9.69 -12.78
C GLU A 153 11.70 10.87 -12.74
N ARG A 154 10.82 10.91 -11.74
CA ARG A 154 9.82 11.97 -11.53
C ARG A 154 10.33 13.16 -10.69
N GLY A 155 11.56 13.12 -10.21
CA GLY A 155 12.13 14.15 -9.33
C GLY A 155 11.46 14.23 -7.95
N LEU A 156 10.87 13.11 -7.50
CA LEU A 156 10.21 12.98 -6.20
C LEU A 156 11.12 12.35 -5.13
N ASP A 157 12.27 11.80 -5.52
CA ASP A 157 13.25 11.16 -4.64
C ASP A 157 13.65 12.02 -3.43
N LYS A 158 13.75 13.33 -3.58
CA LYS A 158 14.07 14.25 -2.47
C LYS A 158 12.88 14.53 -1.54
N LYS A 159 11.65 14.34 -2.03
CA LYS A 159 10.42 14.63 -1.28
C LYS A 159 9.81 13.39 -0.61
N VAL A 160 10.14 12.21 -1.10
CA VAL A 160 9.50 10.96 -0.71
C VAL A 160 10.54 10.03 -0.11
N LEU A 161 10.32 9.62 1.15
CA LEU A 161 11.11 8.59 1.81
C LEU A 161 10.39 7.25 1.65
N VAL A 162 11.03 6.29 0.98
CA VAL A 162 10.60 4.90 0.93
C VAL A 162 11.26 4.15 2.08
N VAL A 163 10.46 3.52 2.94
CA VAL A 163 10.92 2.68 4.04
C VAL A 163 10.36 1.27 3.85
N VAL A 164 11.24 0.28 3.82
CA VAL A 164 10.87 -1.14 3.75
C VAL A 164 11.40 -1.83 4.99
N TRP A 165 10.49 -2.42 5.75
CA TRP A 165 10.79 -3.07 7.02
C TRP A 165 9.86 -4.26 7.26
N GLY A 166 10.25 -5.15 8.17
CA GLY A 166 9.40 -6.23 8.69
C GLY A 166 9.03 -5.99 10.15
N GLU A 167 8.40 -6.99 10.77
CA GLU A 167 7.99 -6.95 12.18
C GLU A 167 9.11 -7.40 13.14
N PHE A 168 9.79 -8.50 12.80
CA PHE A 168 10.90 -9.07 13.58
C PHE A 168 11.93 -9.72 12.64
N GLY A 169 13.15 -9.86 13.14
CA GLY A 169 14.19 -10.63 12.47
C GLY A 169 13.94 -12.13 12.52
N ARG A 170 14.90 -12.85 11.94
CA ARG A 170 14.90 -14.31 11.86
C ARG A 170 16.18 -14.87 12.43
N THR A 171 16.06 -15.99 13.14
CA THR A 171 17.20 -16.77 13.63
C THR A 171 18.28 -16.91 12.55
N PRO A 172 19.58 -16.83 12.89
CA PRO A 172 20.67 -17.02 11.93
C PRO A 172 20.79 -18.48 11.47
N LYS A 173 20.13 -19.43 12.17
CA LYS A 173 20.16 -20.87 11.89
C LYS A 173 18.85 -21.33 11.28
N ILE A 174 18.92 -22.26 10.33
CA ILE A 174 17.75 -22.94 9.80
C ILE A 174 17.22 -23.94 10.83
N ASN A 175 15.93 -23.90 11.12
CA ASN A 175 15.28 -24.83 12.05
C ASN A 175 15.08 -26.22 11.41
N LYS A 176 14.68 -27.22 12.22
CA LYS A 176 14.48 -28.61 11.76
C LYS A 176 13.46 -28.79 10.62
N ASN A 177 12.63 -27.78 10.36
CA ASN A 177 11.61 -27.80 9.32
C ASN A 177 12.04 -27.04 8.05
N GLY A 178 13.31 -26.65 7.94
CA GLY A 178 13.81 -25.89 6.80
C GLY A 178 13.33 -24.43 6.77
N GLY A 179 12.93 -23.87 7.92
CA GLY A 179 12.51 -22.48 8.09
C GLY A 179 13.43 -21.70 9.03
N ARG A 180 12.97 -20.52 9.47
CA ARG A 180 13.63 -19.74 10.55
C ARG A 180 12.61 -19.23 11.56
N ASP A 181 12.94 -19.38 12.83
CA ASP A 181 12.11 -18.92 13.95
C ASP A 181 12.29 -17.40 14.18
N HIS A 182 11.38 -16.81 14.95
CA HIS A 182 11.40 -15.38 15.31
C HIS A 182 12.66 -15.01 16.10
N TRP A 183 13.19 -13.82 15.84
CA TRP A 183 14.36 -13.29 16.54
C TRP A 183 14.23 -11.77 16.72
N ALA A 184 13.89 -11.33 17.93
CA ALA A 184 13.61 -9.93 18.22
C ALA A 184 14.88 -9.06 18.28
N ASP A 185 16.05 -9.64 18.59
CA ASP A 185 17.27 -8.85 18.80
C ASP A 185 17.85 -8.26 17.51
N VAL A 186 17.35 -8.64 16.35
CA VAL A 186 17.84 -8.18 15.05
C VAL A 186 16.70 -7.84 14.13
N GLN A 187 16.82 -6.74 13.39
CA GLN A 187 15.91 -6.38 12.32
C GLN A 187 16.65 -5.61 11.25
N SER A 188 16.22 -5.78 10.01
CA SER A 188 16.71 -5.00 8.86
C SER A 188 15.64 -4.02 8.41
N VAL A 189 16.09 -2.79 8.13
CA VAL A 189 15.26 -1.73 7.53
C VAL A 189 16.02 -1.18 6.34
N MET A 190 15.34 -1.04 5.21
CA MET A 190 15.86 -0.38 4.03
C MET A 190 15.19 0.99 3.90
N MET A 191 15.96 2.02 3.61
CA MET A 191 15.47 3.38 3.38
C MET A 191 16.07 3.97 2.10
N ALA A 192 15.25 4.63 1.29
CA ALA A 192 15.67 5.32 0.07
C ALA A 192 14.88 6.62 -0.14
N GLY A 193 15.54 7.67 -0.64
CA GLY A 193 14.92 8.98 -0.88
C GLY A 193 14.84 9.86 0.37
N GLY A 194 13.90 10.80 0.38
CA GLY A 194 13.67 11.76 1.47
C GLY A 194 14.78 12.80 1.64
N ASN A 195 15.62 13.00 0.62
CA ASN A 195 16.77 13.91 0.65
C ASN A 195 17.81 13.57 1.75
N TYR A 196 17.86 12.31 2.17
CA TYR A 196 18.86 11.82 3.13
C TYR A 196 20.21 11.54 2.46
N ARG A 197 21.28 11.56 3.27
CA ARG A 197 22.61 11.12 2.86
C ARG A 197 22.73 9.61 3.06
N HIS A 198 22.40 8.82 2.04
CA HIS A 198 22.51 7.36 2.07
C HIS A 198 23.97 6.88 2.03
N GLY A 199 24.25 5.67 2.55
CA GLY A 199 25.56 5.00 2.41
C GLY A 199 26.65 5.48 3.37
N ARG A 200 26.30 5.87 4.60
CA ARG A 200 27.25 6.21 5.68
C ARG A 200 27.14 5.23 6.83
#